data_AF-A0A096ZJS7-F1
#
_entry.id   AF-A0A096ZJS7-F1
#
_cell.length_a   1.000
_cell.length_b   1.000
_cell.length_c   1.000
_cell.angle_alpha   90.00
_cell.angle_beta   90.00
_cell.angle_gamma   90.00
#
_symmetry.space_group_name_H-M   'P 1'
#
loop_
_entity.id
_entity.type
_entity.pdbx_description
1 polymer ?
#
loop_
_entity_poly.entity_id
_entity_poly.type
_entity_poly.pdbx_seq_one_letter_code
_entity_poly.pdbx_strand_id
1 'polypeptide(L)'
;MFTFIKKVIKTGTATHAYPLEPMPVDKNFRGKPEHTPQQCIGCAACVNACPSNALTVEIDLATNQLAWQFNLGRCIFCGRCEEVCPTAAIKLSPEYELAVWKKEDFLQQSRFAICHCRECQRPFAVQKEIDYAIALLKHNGDTRAELHRESFETCPECKRQKCLVPSDRIELTRHMREAS
;
A
#
# COMPACT_ATOMS: atom_id res chain seq x y z
N MET A 1 46.53 36.99 -14.60
CA MET A 1 46.39 35.70 -15.35
C MET A 1 46.82 34.49 -14.52
N PHE A 2 48.00 34.46 -13.92
CA PHE A 2 48.50 33.32 -13.12
C PHE A 2 47.66 32.93 -11.88
N THR A 3 46.99 33.90 -11.26
CA THR A 3 46.10 33.66 -10.10
C THR A 3 44.87 32.82 -10.46
N PHE A 4 44.30 33.03 -11.64
CA PHE A 4 43.19 32.23 -12.14
C PHE A 4 43.61 30.79 -12.42
N ILE A 5 44.75 30.59 -13.10
CA ILE A 5 45.27 29.26 -13.42
C ILE A 5 45.57 28.47 -12.14
N LYS A 6 46.23 29.09 -11.14
CA LYS A 6 46.47 28.47 -9.83
C LYS A 6 45.17 28.07 -9.12
N LYS A 7 44.14 28.90 -9.21
CA LYS A 7 42.84 28.62 -8.60
C LYS A 7 42.14 27.44 -9.28
N VAL A 8 42.16 27.39 -10.62
CA VAL A 8 41.58 26.28 -11.40
C VAL A 8 42.26 24.95 -11.07
N ILE A 9 43.59 24.90 -11.06
CA ILE A 9 44.34 23.69 -10.69
C ILE A 9 44.01 23.24 -9.26
N LYS A 10 43.93 24.18 -8.30
CA LYS A 10 43.57 23.87 -6.91
C LYS A 10 42.13 23.36 -6.76
N THR A 11 41.20 23.84 -7.59
CA THR A 11 39.79 23.46 -7.53
C THR A 11 39.56 22.05 -8.10
N GLY A 12 40.43 21.62 -9.03
CA GLY A 12 40.33 20.31 -9.66
C GLY A 12 39.12 20.21 -10.59
N THR A 13 38.79 18.97 -10.97
CA THR A 13 37.68 18.65 -11.87
C THR A 13 36.38 18.54 -11.07
N ALA A 14 35.39 19.37 -11.40
CA ALA A 14 34.09 19.36 -10.74
C ALA A 14 33.07 18.41 -11.39
N THR A 15 33.40 17.81 -12.53
CA THR A 15 32.51 16.91 -13.28
C THR A 15 32.70 15.45 -12.87
N HIS A 16 31.62 14.68 -12.87
CA HIS A 16 31.65 13.23 -12.72
C HIS A 16 31.80 12.55 -14.08
N ALA A 17 32.38 11.36 -14.11
CA ALA A 17 32.54 10.55 -15.32
C ALA A 17 31.25 9.80 -15.71
N TYR A 18 30.08 10.47 -15.64
CA TYR A 18 28.82 9.88 -16.09
C TYR A 18 28.80 9.76 -17.62
N PRO A 19 28.35 8.65 -18.23
CA PRO A 19 27.73 7.46 -17.61
C PRO A 19 28.70 6.29 -17.31
N LEU A 20 30.02 6.48 -17.40
CA LEU A 20 31.00 5.43 -17.10
C LEU A 20 30.97 5.02 -15.62
N GLU A 21 30.73 5.99 -14.73
CA GLU A 21 30.45 5.78 -13.32
C GLU A 21 29.10 6.41 -12.95
N PRO A 22 28.25 5.70 -12.18
CA PRO A 22 26.98 6.25 -11.71
C PRO A 22 27.22 7.41 -10.75
N MET A 23 26.27 8.33 -10.71
CA MET A 23 26.34 9.43 -9.74
C MET A 23 26.11 8.88 -8.32
N PRO A 24 26.92 9.27 -7.33
CA PRO A 24 26.66 8.88 -5.95
C PRO A 24 25.38 9.57 -5.47
N VAL A 25 24.45 8.79 -4.92
CA VAL A 25 23.21 9.27 -4.32
C VAL A 25 23.22 9.06 -2.81
N ASP A 26 22.44 9.87 -2.08
CA ASP A 26 22.27 9.70 -0.64
C ASP A 26 21.56 8.37 -0.32
N LYS A 27 21.82 7.81 0.86
CA LYS A 27 21.16 6.58 1.33
C LYS A 27 19.63 6.69 1.40
N ASN A 28 19.10 7.89 1.59
CA ASN A 28 17.66 8.19 1.65
C ASN A 28 17.15 8.79 0.34
N PHE A 29 17.87 8.62 -0.76
CA PHE A 29 17.45 9.10 -2.07
C PHE A 29 16.09 8.51 -2.45
N ARG A 30 15.24 9.36 -3.02
CA ARG A 30 13.87 9.03 -3.39
C ARG A 30 13.76 8.78 -4.88
N GLY A 31 14.32 7.65 -5.32
CA GLY A 31 14.23 7.20 -6.70
C GLY A 31 12.97 6.37 -6.95
N LYS A 32 13.03 5.47 -7.91
CA LYS A 32 11.91 4.64 -8.35
C LYS A 32 11.27 3.88 -7.18
N PRO A 33 9.94 3.99 -6.99
CA PRO A 33 9.23 3.08 -6.11
C PRO A 33 9.30 1.64 -6.62
N GLU A 34 9.87 0.75 -5.84
CA GLU A 34 9.94 -0.69 -6.10
C GLU A 34 8.91 -1.41 -5.25
N HIS A 35 8.07 -2.21 -5.91
CA HIS A 35 7.02 -3.01 -5.27
C HIS A 35 7.39 -4.49 -5.25
N THR A 36 7.24 -5.13 -4.09
CA THR A 36 7.47 -6.55 -3.83
C THR A 36 6.11 -7.25 -3.60
N PRO A 37 5.51 -7.88 -4.64
CA PRO A 37 4.16 -8.46 -4.56
C PRO A 37 4.00 -9.57 -3.51
N GLN A 38 5.09 -10.25 -3.17
CA GLN A 38 5.07 -11.32 -2.18
C GLN A 38 4.75 -10.78 -0.78
N GLN A 39 5.32 -9.62 -0.43
CA GLN A 39 5.11 -8.93 0.85
C GLN A 39 3.84 -8.07 0.88
N CYS A 40 3.33 -7.68 -0.30
CA CYS A 40 2.13 -6.86 -0.38
C CYS A 40 0.89 -7.68 0.02
N ILE A 41 0.09 -7.09 0.90
CA ILE A 41 -1.17 -7.65 1.41
C ILE A 41 -2.41 -7.06 0.74
N GLY A 42 -2.23 -6.09 -0.18
CA GLY A 42 -3.34 -5.51 -0.93
C GLY A 42 -4.25 -4.55 -0.15
N CYS A 43 -3.82 -4.03 1.00
CA CYS A 43 -4.62 -3.14 1.88
C CYS A 43 -4.87 -1.72 1.34
N ALA A 44 -4.32 -1.39 0.17
CA ALA A 44 -4.46 -0.08 -0.49
C ALA A 44 -4.02 1.16 0.32
N ALA A 45 -3.29 1.01 1.44
CA ALA A 45 -2.78 2.15 2.22
C ALA A 45 -1.93 3.11 1.37
N CYS A 46 -1.07 2.58 0.50
CA CYS A 46 -0.24 3.37 -0.41
C CYS A 46 -1.05 4.13 -1.47
N VAL A 47 -2.20 3.59 -1.90
CA VAL A 47 -3.13 4.25 -2.82
C VAL A 47 -3.73 5.48 -2.15
N ASN A 48 -4.27 5.31 -0.95
CA ASN A 48 -4.88 6.40 -0.17
C ASN A 48 -3.87 7.52 0.16
N ALA A 49 -2.60 7.18 0.36
CA ALA A 49 -1.55 8.13 0.68
C ALA A 49 -0.95 8.84 -0.56
N CYS A 50 -1.26 8.40 -1.78
CA CYS A 50 -0.63 8.91 -2.99
C CYS A 50 -1.24 10.25 -3.45
N PRO A 51 -0.52 11.39 -3.35
CA PRO A 51 -1.11 12.70 -3.66
C PRO A 51 -1.38 12.91 -5.16
N SER A 52 -0.65 12.21 -6.04
CA SER A 52 -0.82 12.33 -7.49
C SER A 52 -1.74 11.27 -8.10
N ASN A 53 -2.29 10.37 -7.26
CA ASN A 53 -3.06 9.20 -7.68
C ASN A 53 -2.31 8.35 -8.72
N ALA A 54 -0.99 8.18 -8.54
CA ALA A 54 -0.14 7.32 -9.38
C ALA A 54 -0.36 5.82 -9.10
N LEU A 55 -1.01 5.49 -7.98
CA LEU A 55 -1.34 4.15 -7.54
C LEU A 55 -2.85 3.96 -7.58
N THR A 56 -3.32 2.80 -8.04
CA THR A 56 -4.75 2.43 -8.03
C THR A 56 -4.92 0.97 -7.63
N VAL A 57 -6.12 0.64 -7.14
CA VAL A 57 -6.58 -0.73 -6.92
C VAL A 57 -7.98 -0.89 -7.49
N GLU A 58 -8.21 -1.99 -8.20
CA GLU A 58 -9.52 -2.34 -8.77
C GLU A 58 -9.80 -3.82 -8.54
N ILE A 59 -11.06 -4.16 -8.27
CA ILE A 59 -11.50 -5.55 -8.19
C ILE A 59 -11.88 -6.00 -9.59
N ASP A 60 -11.14 -6.96 -10.13
CA ASP A 60 -11.48 -7.65 -11.36
C ASP A 60 -12.33 -8.88 -11.03
N LEU A 61 -13.64 -8.77 -11.27
CA LEU A 61 -14.62 -9.83 -11.02
C LEU A 61 -14.45 -11.03 -11.96
N ALA A 62 -13.87 -10.84 -13.15
CA ALA A 62 -13.67 -11.93 -14.10
C ALA A 62 -12.53 -12.86 -13.66
N THR A 63 -11.46 -12.28 -13.10
CA THR A 63 -10.32 -13.05 -12.58
C THR A 63 -10.41 -13.33 -11.08
N ASN A 64 -11.39 -12.75 -10.40
CA ASN A 64 -11.54 -12.79 -8.95
C ASN A 64 -10.26 -12.33 -8.20
N GLN A 65 -9.65 -11.27 -8.70
CA GLN A 65 -8.40 -10.73 -8.20
C GLN A 65 -8.48 -9.21 -8.01
N LEU A 66 -7.76 -8.71 -7.01
CA LEU A 66 -7.52 -7.29 -6.86
C LEU A 66 -6.30 -6.93 -7.71
N ALA A 67 -6.49 -6.05 -8.68
CA ALA A 67 -5.46 -5.50 -9.55
C ALA A 67 -4.91 -4.22 -8.93
N TRP A 68 -3.70 -4.29 -8.41
CA TRP A 68 -2.91 -3.13 -8.01
C TRP A 68 -2.12 -2.62 -9.21
N GLN A 69 -2.13 -1.31 -9.43
CA GLN A 69 -1.40 -0.69 -10.53
C GLN A 69 -0.60 0.52 -10.03
N PHE A 70 0.59 0.69 -10.60
CA PHE A 70 1.45 1.84 -10.39
C PHE A 70 1.83 2.45 -11.74
N ASN A 71 1.67 3.76 -11.86
CA ASN A 71 2.06 4.54 -13.02
C ASN A 71 3.22 5.48 -12.65
N LEU A 72 4.43 5.09 -13.02
CA LEU A 72 5.65 5.86 -12.75
C LEU A 72 5.62 7.26 -13.38
N GLY A 73 4.99 7.41 -14.56
CA GLY A 73 4.84 8.69 -15.24
C GLY A 73 3.92 9.70 -14.53
N ARG A 74 3.16 9.26 -13.51
CA ARG A 74 2.36 10.13 -12.62
C ARG A 74 2.99 10.30 -11.24
N CYS A 75 4.03 9.54 -10.92
CA CYS A 75 4.66 9.56 -9.61
C CYS A 75 5.40 10.90 -9.41
N ILE A 76 5.28 11.48 -8.23
CA ILE A 76 6.02 12.68 -7.83
C ILE A 76 7.13 12.39 -6.81
N PHE A 77 7.48 11.12 -6.61
CA PHE A 77 8.58 10.65 -5.76
C PHE A 77 8.54 11.15 -4.31
N CYS A 78 7.33 11.38 -3.77
CA CYS A 78 7.16 12.02 -2.47
C CYS A 78 7.52 11.13 -1.26
N GLY A 79 7.61 9.80 -1.41
CA GLY A 79 7.95 8.89 -0.32
C GLY A 79 6.77 8.36 0.52
N ARG A 80 5.57 8.94 0.39
CA ARG A 80 4.42 8.60 1.26
C ARG A 80 3.99 7.14 1.18
N CYS A 81 4.11 6.51 0.01
CA CYS A 81 3.74 5.10 -0.17
C CYS A 81 4.62 4.15 0.65
N GLU A 82 5.91 4.45 0.78
CA GLU A 82 6.85 3.68 1.62
C GLU A 82 6.53 3.86 3.10
N GLU A 83 6.28 5.10 3.53
CA GLU A 83 5.99 5.43 4.93
C GLU A 83 4.73 4.71 5.47
N VAL A 84 3.68 4.62 4.65
CA VAL A 84 2.40 4.02 5.09
C VAL A 84 2.31 2.50 4.88
N CYS A 85 3.31 1.87 4.25
CA CYS A 85 3.23 0.45 3.93
C CYS A 85 3.51 -0.41 5.16
N PRO A 86 2.53 -1.14 5.72
CA PRO A 86 2.71 -1.87 6.98
C PRO A 86 3.69 -3.05 6.86
N THR A 87 3.85 -3.59 5.66
CA THR A 87 4.73 -4.74 5.38
C THR A 87 6.00 -4.34 4.63
N ALA A 88 6.23 -3.04 4.44
CA ALA A 88 7.35 -2.50 3.67
C ALA A 88 7.46 -3.08 2.24
N ALA A 89 6.32 -3.46 1.65
CA ALA A 89 6.21 -4.06 0.33
C ALA A 89 6.42 -3.07 -0.83
N ILE A 90 6.42 -1.76 -0.56
CA ILE A 90 6.82 -0.74 -1.52
C ILE A 90 7.86 0.16 -0.86
N LYS A 91 8.99 0.39 -1.54
CA LYS A 91 10.11 1.19 -1.05
C LYS A 91 10.66 2.07 -2.14
N LEU A 92 11.28 3.20 -1.80
CA LEU A 92 11.96 4.03 -2.79
C LEU A 92 13.38 3.51 -2.95
N SER A 93 13.78 3.26 -4.19
CA SER A 93 15.10 2.76 -4.53
C SER A 93 16.05 3.90 -4.90
N PRO A 94 17.37 3.63 -4.99
CA PRO A 94 18.32 4.60 -5.52
C PRO A 94 18.24 4.77 -7.05
N GLU A 95 17.38 4.02 -7.76
CA GLU A 95 17.27 4.06 -9.24
C GLU A 95 16.68 5.40 -9.71
N TYR A 96 17.44 6.12 -10.55
CA TYR A 96 17.04 7.42 -11.12
C TYR A 96 17.04 7.45 -12.66
N GLU A 97 17.57 6.43 -13.31
CA GLU A 97 17.70 6.34 -14.78
C GLU A 97 16.42 5.76 -15.41
N LEU A 98 15.30 6.50 -15.26
CA LEU A 98 13.94 5.97 -15.49
C LEU A 98 13.35 6.31 -16.87
N ALA A 99 14.19 6.71 -17.82
CA ALA A 99 13.72 7.06 -19.16
C ALA A 99 13.24 5.80 -19.90
N VAL A 100 12.06 5.88 -20.51
CA VAL A 100 11.46 4.81 -21.30
C VAL A 100 11.06 5.32 -22.69
N TRP A 101 10.87 4.41 -23.63
CA TRP A 101 10.49 4.75 -25.01
C TRP A 101 8.99 4.84 -25.21
N LYS A 102 8.21 4.06 -24.45
CA LYS A 102 6.75 4.01 -24.56
C LYS A 102 6.10 4.33 -23.22
N LYS A 103 4.91 4.92 -23.27
CA LYS A 103 4.16 5.30 -22.07
C LYS A 103 3.75 4.09 -21.24
N GLU A 104 3.48 2.98 -21.90
CA GLU A 104 3.10 1.70 -21.28
C GLU A 104 4.20 1.14 -20.37
N ASP A 105 5.47 1.44 -20.67
CA ASP A 105 6.63 0.97 -19.89
C ASP A 105 6.68 1.61 -18.49
N PHE A 106 5.90 2.68 -18.25
CA PHE A 106 5.73 3.26 -16.91
C PHE A 106 4.75 2.51 -16.02
N LEU A 107 4.03 1.51 -16.56
CA LEU A 107 2.98 0.81 -15.84
C LEU A 107 3.50 -0.48 -15.22
N GLN A 108 3.36 -0.60 -13.91
CA GLN A 108 3.58 -1.84 -13.16
C GLN A 108 2.25 -2.35 -12.63
N GLN A 109 2.04 -3.66 -12.67
CA GLN A 109 0.83 -4.30 -12.17
C GLN A 109 1.15 -5.46 -11.23
N SER A 110 0.25 -5.72 -10.29
CA SER A 110 0.29 -6.88 -9.41
C SER A 110 -1.13 -7.33 -9.10
N ARG A 111 -1.34 -8.64 -8.94
CA ARG A 111 -2.66 -9.21 -8.72
C ARG A 111 -2.69 -10.04 -7.45
N PHE A 112 -3.78 -9.92 -6.71
CA PHE A 112 -3.95 -10.59 -5.42
C PHE A 112 -5.30 -11.31 -5.35
N ALA A 113 -5.31 -12.52 -4.79
CA ALA A 113 -6.53 -13.28 -4.62
C ALA A 113 -7.48 -12.59 -3.63
N ILE A 114 -8.76 -12.50 -4.01
CA ILE A 114 -9.80 -11.88 -3.20
C ILE A 114 -10.46 -12.92 -2.28
N CYS A 115 -10.73 -12.50 -1.05
CA CYS A 115 -11.61 -13.18 -0.11
C CYS A 115 -13.07 -12.76 -0.34
N HIS A 116 -13.96 -13.75 -0.37
CA HIS A 116 -15.41 -13.54 -0.41
C HIS A 116 -16.01 -13.66 0.97
N CYS A 117 -17.00 -12.82 1.25
CA CYS A 117 -17.73 -12.86 2.50
C CYS A 117 -18.36 -14.25 2.72
N ARG A 118 -18.12 -14.88 3.86
CA ARG A 118 -18.73 -16.19 4.19
C ARG A 118 -20.26 -16.20 4.18
N GLU A 119 -20.89 -15.05 4.38
CA GLU A 119 -22.36 -14.94 4.45
C GLU A 119 -22.99 -14.57 3.10
N CYS A 120 -22.63 -13.41 2.55
CA CYS A 120 -23.25 -12.89 1.33
C CYS A 120 -22.44 -13.16 0.06
N GLN A 121 -21.29 -13.83 0.17
CA GLN A 121 -20.42 -14.20 -0.95
C GLN A 121 -19.88 -13.04 -1.78
N ARG A 122 -20.04 -11.78 -1.34
CA ARG A 122 -19.47 -10.63 -2.05
C ARG A 122 -17.94 -10.52 -1.82
N PRO A 123 -17.15 -10.15 -2.84
CA PRO A 123 -15.74 -9.84 -2.68
C PRO A 123 -15.59 -8.59 -1.81
N PHE A 124 -14.64 -8.58 -0.87
CA PHE A 124 -14.48 -7.41 0.02
C PHE A 124 -13.05 -7.10 0.50
N ALA A 125 -12.15 -8.09 0.51
CA ALA A 125 -10.77 -7.90 0.97
C ALA A 125 -9.82 -8.87 0.25
N VAL A 126 -8.52 -8.63 0.34
CA VAL A 126 -7.50 -9.57 -0.15
C VAL A 126 -7.25 -10.64 0.91
N GLN A 127 -7.12 -11.90 0.50
CA GLN A 127 -6.92 -13.00 1.46
C GLN A 127 -5.66 -12.80 2.33
N LYS A 128 -4.57 -12.31 1.72
CA LYS A 128 -3.33 -11.98 2.44
C LYS A 128 -3.52 -10.95 3.55
N GLU A 129 -4.45 -10.00 3.40
CA GLU A 129 -4.74 -9.00 4.43
C GLU A 129 -5.36 -9.65 5.68
N ILE A 130 -6.30 -10.57 5.47
CA ILE A 130 -6.92 -11.36 6.54
C ILE A 130 -5.88 -12.23 7.24
N ASP A 131 -5.06 -12.95 6.46
CA ASP A 131 -4.02 -13.82 7.01
C ASP A 131 -2.97 -13.01 7.80
N TYR A 132 -2.62 -11.82 7.31
CA TYR A 132 -1.74 -10.90 8.02
C TYR A 132 -2.34 -10.44 9.36
N ALA A 133 -3.62 -10.08 9.39
CA ALA A 133 -4.29 -9.68 10.63
C ALA A 133 -4.29 -10.81 11.68
N ILE A 134 -4.57 -12.04 11.27
CA ILE A 134 -4.53 -13.22 12.16
C ILE A 134 -3.10 -13.49 12.65
N ALA A 135 -2.12 -13.43 11.75
CA ALA A 135 -0.71 -13.59 12.09
C ALA A 135 -0.24 -12.53 13.09
N LEU A 136 -0.71 -11.28 12.94
CA LEU A 136 -0.41 -10.19 13.86
C LEU A 136 -1.01 -10.43 15.25
N LEU A 137 -2.25 -10.89 15.35
CA LEU A 137 -2.86 -11.26 16.64
C LEU A 137 -2.05 -12.36 17.33
N LYS A 138 -1.70 -13.41 16.59
CA LYS A 138 -0.88 -14.52 17.12
C LYS A 138 0.48 -14.04 17.60
N HIS A 139 1.15 -13.16 16.84
CA HIS A 139 2.43 -12.59 17.21
C HIS A 139 2.34 -11.76 18.50
N ASN A 140 1.22 -11.08 18.73
CA ASN A 140 0.95 -10.32 19.96
C ASN A 140 0.42 -11.18 21.12
N GLY A 141 0.53 -12.50 21.03
CA GLY A 141 0.23 -13.43 22.14
C GLY A 141 -1.21 -13.95 22.19
N ASP A 142 -2.05 -13.65 21.19
CA ASP A 142 -3.38 -14.24 21.11
C ASP A 142 -3.32 -15.69 20.62
N THR A 143 -3.40 -16.64 21.56
CA THR A 143 -3.44 -18.08 21.26
C THR A 143 -4.72 -18.51 20.54
N ARG A 144 -5.74 -17.65 20.51
CA ARG A 144 -7.06 -17.87 19.91
C ARG A 144 -7.24 -17.13 18.59
N ALA A 145 -6.18 -16.54 18.04
CA ALA A 145 -6.22 -15.75 16.80
C ALA A 145 -6.99 -16.42 15.65
N GLU A 146 -6.81 -17.73 15.44
CA GLU A 146 -7.51 -18.47 14.38
C GLU A 146 -9.03 -18.61 14.61
N LEU A 147 -9.52 -18.52 15.84
CA LEU A 147 -10.97 -18.51 16.11
C LEU A 147 -11.63 -17.25 15.54
N HIS A 148 -10.87 -16.19 15.28
CA HIS A 148 -11.36 -14.97 14.65
C HIS A 148 -11.48 -15.08 13.12
N ARG A 149 -10.98 -16.15 12.48
CA ARG A 149 -10.95 -16.28 11.01
C ARG A 149 -12.33 -16.18 10.38
N GLU A 150 -13.33 -16.87 10.93
CA GLU A 150 -14.70 -16.80 10.39
C GLU A 150 -15.21 -15.36 10.40
N SER A 151 -14.98 -14.63 11.51
CA SER A 151 -15.30 -13.23 11.58
C SER A 151 -14.50 -12.43 10.54
N PHE A 152 -13.18 -12.57 10.46
CA PHE A 152 -12.35 -11.79 9.53
C PHE A 152 -12.67 -12.05 8.05
N GLU A 153 -13.15 -13.25 7.71
CA GLU A 153 -13.65 -13.62 6.37
C GLU A 153 -15.14 -13.23 6.15
N THR A 154 -15.76 -12.52 7.09
CA THR A 154 -17.07 -11.86 6.93
C THR A 154 -16.88 -10.36 6.68
N CYS A 155 -17.54 -9.86 5.64
CA CYS A 155 -17.46 -8.44 5.27
C CYS A 155 -18.06 -7.50 6.35
N PRO A 156 -17.67 -6.21 6.36
CA PRO A 156 -18.13 -5.25 7.37
C PRO A 156 -19.66 -5.10 7.49
N GLU A 157 -20.37 -5.20 6.37
CA GLU A 157 -21.84 -5.06 6.33
C GLU A 157 -22.54 -6.23 7.05
N CYS A 158 -22.18 -7.47 6.71
CA CYS A 158 -22.73 -8.67 7.36
C CYS A 158 -22.37 -8.72 8.85
N LYS A 159 -21.13 -8.35 9.21
CA LYS A 159 -20.73 -8.19 10.62
C LYS A 159 -21.62 -7.20 11.35
N ARG A 160 -21.85 -6.02 10.75
CA ARG A 160 -22.69 -4.99 11.33
C ARG A 160 -24.10 -5.51 11.56
N GLN A 161 -24.70 -6.17 10.58
CA GLN A 161 -26.04 -6.76 10.67
C GLN A 161 -26.15 -7.79 11.81
N LYS A 162 -25.14 -8.63 12.00
CA LYS A 162 -25.09 -9.59 13.12
C LYS A 162 -24.94 -8.93 14.50
N CYS A 163 -24.29 -7.77 14.57
CA CYS A 163 -24.15 -7.01 15.81
C CYS A 163 -25.35 -6.11 16.13
N LEU A 164 -26.30 -5.92 15.19
CA LEU A 164 -27.52 -5.19 15.48
C LEU A 164 -28.40 -6.02 16.42
N VAL A 165 -28.83 -5.41 17.52
CA VAL A 165 -29.86 -5.97 18.37
C VAL A 165 -31.15 -6.04 17.53
N PRO A 166 -31.84 -7.20 17.46
CA PRO A 166 -33.11 -7.31 16.78
C PRO A 166 -34.10 -6.25 17.27
N SER A 167 -34.81 -5.57 16.37
CA SER A 167 -35.70 -4.43 16.70
C SER A 167 -36.78 -4.80 17.72
N ASP A 168 -37.18 -6.06 17.76
CA ASP A 168 -38.10 -6.67 18.73
C ASP A 168 -37.58 -6.70 20.18
N ARG A 169 -36.26 -6.53 20.39
CA ARG A 169 -35.64 -6.42 21.72
C ARG A 169 -35.42 -4.98 22.19
N ILE A 170 -35.80 -3.98 21.38
CA ILE A 170 -35.74 -2.57 21.76
C ILE A 170 -37.08 -2.19 22.41
N GLU A 171 -37.20 -2.38 23.73
CA GLU A 171 -38.33 -1.86 24.50
C GLU A 171 -38.25 -0.32 24.62
N LEU A 172 -38.77 0.38 23.60
CA LEU A 172 -38.92 1.85 23.62
C LEU A 172 -39.76 2.35 24.81
N THR A 173 -40.61 1.49 25.36
CA THR A 173 -41.54 1.78 26.47
C THR A 173 -40.84 1.95 27.82
N ARG A 174 -39.62 1.44 27.99
CA ARG A 174 -38.89 1.54 29.26
C ARG A 174 -38.37 2.96 29.54
N HIS A 175 -38.04 3.74 28.51
CA HIS A 175 -37.52 5.10 28.67
C HIS A 175 -38.59 6.20 28.73
N MET A 176 -39.87 5.89 28.48
CA MET A 176 -40.95 6.88 28.55
C MET A 176 -41.72 6.89 29.89
N ARG A 177 -41.50 5.90 30.77
CA ARG A 177 -42.18 5.81 32.07
C ARG A 177 -41.49 6.58 33.20
N GLU A 178 -40.27 7.09 32.98
CA GLU A 178 -39.53 7.88 33.98
C GLU A 178 -39.77 9.39 33.84
N ALA A 179 -40.67 9.81 32.95
CA ALA A 179 -41.01 11.22 32.70
C ALA A 179 -42.51 11.52 32.92
N SER A 180 -43.15 10.87 33.89
CA SER A 180 -44.53 11.13 34.32
C SER A 180 -44.61 11.35 35.82
#